data_AF-A0A929BFH2-F1
#
_entry.id   AF-A0A929BFH2-F1
#
_cell.length_a   1.000
_cell.length_b   1.000
_cell.length_c   1.000
_cell.angle_alpha   90.00
_cell.angle_beta   90.00
_cell.angle_gamma   90.00
#
_symmetry.space_group_name_H-M   'P 1'
#
loop_
_entity.id
_entity.type
_entity.pdbx_description
1 polymer ?
#
loop_
_entity_poly.entity_id
_entity_poly.type
_entity_poly.pdbx_seq_one_letter_code
_entity_poly.pdbx_strand_id
1 'polypeptide(L)'
;MYAIEDKIQDVYTTTEKVIVDTSLKSEEKKINEYLDTVLHFKETINEIIVKFDDLNESLITEIENSEKKSLHIKKFLVGLLSSANKLVAVIKKSHIYPGIKSTAKIFFNSVKQLKEIIQDIDLKYISIPQNENINNLMSKILENR
;
A
#
# COMPACT_ATOMS: atom_id res chain seq x y z
N MET A 1 8.99 15.19 12.49
CA MET A 1 8.34 14.15 11.69
C MET A 1 9.39 13.63 10.72
N TYR A 2 9.61 12.30 10.64
CA TYR A 2 10.57 11.77 9.68
C TYR A 2 9.95 11.85 8.29
N ALA A 3 10.77 12.09 7.27
CA ALA A 3 10.34 12.24 5.88
C ALA A 3 9.46 11.09 5.36
N ILE A 4 9.63 9.88 5.93
CA ILE A 4 8.85 8.70 5.52
C ILE A 4 7.42 8.68 6.09
N GLU A 5 7.19 9.17 7.31
CA GLU A 5 5.82 9.21 7.86
C GLU A 5 4.98 10.25 7.11
N ASP A 6 5.59 11.36 6.71
CA ASP A 6 4.93 12.39 5.91
C ASP A 6 4.50 11.84 4.54
N LYS A 7 5.37 11.05 3.90
CA LYS A 7 5.04 10.34 2.64
C LYS A 7 3.88 9.36 2.85
N ILE A 8 3.92 8.53 3.90
CA ILE A 8 2.82 7.59 4.20
C ILE A 8 1.51 8.34 4.41
N GLN A 9 1.56 9.46 5.14
CA GLN A 9 0.38 10.28 5.42
C GLN A 9 -0.18 10.95 4.16
N ASP A 10 0.68 11.38 3.22
CA ASP A 10 0.25 11.93 1.94
C ASP A 10 -0.46 10.88 1.08
N VAL A 11 0.12 9.67 0.94
CA VAL A 11 -0.52 8.57 0.21
C VAL A 11 -1.86 8.19 0.86
N TYR A 12 -1.89 8.14 2.19
CA TYR A 12 -3.10 7.85 2.95
C TYR A 12 -4.20 8.88 2.69
N THR A 13 -3.89 10.16 2.83
CA THR A 13 -4.85 11.27 2.68
C THR A 13 -5.38 11.32 1.25
N THR A 14 -4.50 11.12 0.26
CA THR A 14 -4.90 11.04 -1.14
C THR A 14 -5.86 9.87 -1.38
N THR A 15 -5.55 8.69 -0.83
CA THR A 15 -6.40 7.49 -0.95
C THR A 15 -7.78 7.71 -0.35
N GLU A 16 -7.87 8.24 0.86
CA GLU A 16 -9.14 8.50 1.55
C GLU A 16 -10.00 9.54 0.80
N LYS A 17 -9.38 10.61 0.28
CA LYS A 17 -10.09 11.62 -0.52
C LYS A 17 -10.78 10.98 -1.73
N VAL A 18 -10.09 10.11 -2.44
CA VAL A 18 -10.64 9.42 -3.61
C VAL A 18 -11.80 8.51 -3.23
N ILE A 19 -11.72 7.81 -2.10
CA ILE A 19 -12.83 6.98 -1.61
C ILE A 19 -14.09 7.83 -1.40
N VAL A 20 -13.95 8.99 -0.75
CA VAL A 20 -15.07 9.91 -0.49
C VAL A 20 -15.66 10.43 -1.80
N ASP A 21 -14.82 10.94 -2.70
CA ASP A 21 -15.25 11.51 -3.98
C ASP A 21 -15.96 10.47 -4.86
N THR A 22 -15.50 9.22 -4.83
CA THR A 22 -16.11 8.11 -5.59
C THR A 22 -17.48 7.71 -5.02
N SER A 23 -17.61 7.76 -3.70
CA SER A 23 -18.84 7.35 -3.01
C SER A 23 -19.96 8.38 -3.24
N LEU A 24 -19.63 9.66 -3.28
CA LEU A 24 -20.57 10.77 -3.49
C LEU A 24 -21.02 10.94 -4.95
N LYS A 25 -20.17 10.64 -5.94
CA LYS A 25 -20.50 10.74 -7.38
C LYS A 25 -21.37 9.60 -7.92
N SER A 26 -21.73 8.62 -7.08
CA SER A 26 -22.48 7.43 -7.52
C SER A 26 -23.96 7.67 -7.78
N GLU A 27 -24.52 8.84 -7.43
CA GLU A 27 -25.96 9.10 -7.53
C GLU A 27 -26.40 10.12 -8.60
N GLU A 28 -25.53 10.93 -9.19
CA GLU A 28 -25.97 11.96 -10.14
C GLU A 28 -25.14 12.04 -11.42
N LYS A 29 -25.88 12.03 -12.54
CA LYS A 29 -25.53 12.21 -13.97
C LYS A 29 -25.11 10.97 -14.79
N LYS A 30 -26.14 10.51 -15.51
CA LYS A 30 -26.19 9.41 -16.47
C LYS A 30 -25.43 9.73 -17.77
N ILE A 31 -24.58 8.78 -18.16
CA ILE A 31 -24.22 8.37 -19.55
C ILE A 31 -23.36 9.36 -20.37
N ASN A 32 -23.63 10.67 -20.40
CA ASN A 32 -22.86 11.60 -21.23
C ASN A 32 -21.48 11.97 -20.66
N GLU A 33 -21.28 11.75 -19.36
CA GLU A 33 -20.02 12.05 -18.65
C GLU A 33 -19.24 10.77 -18.32
N TYR A 34 -19.65 9.59 -18.86
CA TYR A 34 -19.02 8.32 -18.50
C TYR A 34 -17.55 8.26 -18.89
N LEU A 35 -17.20 8.68 -20.12
CA LEU A 35 -15.82 8.65 -20.58
C LEU A 35 -14.94 9.63 -19.78
N ASP A 36 -15.46 10.83 -19.51
CA ASP A 36 -14.77 11.84 -18.71
C ASP A 36 -14.58 11.37 -17.27
N THR A 37 -15.59 10.71 -16.70
CA THR A 37 -15.51 10.09 -15.37
C THR A 37 -14.47 8.99 -15.34
N VAL A 38 -14.44 8.12 -16.35
CA VAL A 38 -13.43 7.06 -16.49
C VAL A 38 -12.03 7.65 -16.59
N LEU A 39 -11.84 8.68 -17.42
CA LEU A 39 -10.55 9.36 -17.60
C LEU A 39 -10.08 10.00 -16.30
N HIS A 40 -10.93 10.78 -15.65
CA HIS A 40 -10.64 11.40 -14.36
C HIS A 40 -10.27 10.36 -13.30
N PHE A 41 -11.04 9.27 -13.20
CA PHE A 41 -10.73 8.20 -12.25
C PHE A 41 -9.40 7.53 -12.53
N LYS A 42 -9.07 7.33 -13.81
CA LYS A 42 -7.81 6.74 -14.25
C LYS A 42 -6.63 7.62 -13.86
N GLU A 43 -6.72 8.93 -14.07
CA GLU A 43 -5.71 9.91 -13.67
C GLU A 43 -5.50 9.91 -12.16
N THR A 44 -6.60 9.91 -11.40
CA THR A 44 -6.57 9.85 -9.95
C THR A 44 -5.94 8.55 -9.42
N ILE A 45 -6.28 7.38 -9.99
CA ILE A 45 -5.60 6.13 -9.60
C ILE A 45 -4.11 6.19 -9.98
N ASN A 46 -3.77 6.73 -11.15
CA ASN A 46 -2.37 6.85 -11.56
C ASN A 46 -1.56 7.73 -10.60
N GLU A 47 -2.14 8.83 -10.10
CA GLU A 47 -1.49 9.66 -9.08
C GLU A 47 -1.21 8.85 -7.82
N ILE A 48 -2.18 8.07 -7.35
CA ILE A 48 -1.99 7.17 -6.21
C ILE A 48 -0.89 6.14 -6.50
N ILE A 49 -0.88 5.52 -7.68
CA ILE A 49 0.16 4.54 -8.07
C ILE A 49 1.55 5.16 -7.97
N VAL A 50 1.75 6.34 -8.55
CA VAL A 50 3.05 7.04 -8.51
C VAL A 50 3.49 7.31 -7.07
N LYS A 51 2.56 7.72 -6.20
CA LYS A 51 2.85 7.93 -4.78
C LYS A 51 3.18 6.62 -4.05
N PHE A 52 2.53 5.52 -4.40
CA PHE A 52 2.86 4.19 -3.89
C PHE A 52 4.27 3.75 -4.32
N ASP A 53 4.65 3.99 -5.57
CA ASP A 53 5.96 3.61 -6.08
C ASP A 53 7.08 4.39 -5.39
N ASP A 54 6.94 5.72 -5.23
CA ASP A 54 7.89 6.55 -4.47
C ASP A 54 7.98 6.13 -2.98
N LEU A 55 6.85 5.78 -2.37
CA LEU A 55 6.83 5.26 -1.01
C LEU A 55 7.58 3.92 -0.91
N ASN A 56 7.34 3.00 -1.83
CA ASN A 56 8.00 1.69 -1.85
C ASN A 56 9.52 1.84 -1.95
N GLU A 57 10.02 2.69 -2.85
CA GLU A 57 11.46 2.98 -2.96
C GLU A 57 12.04 3.52 -1.65
N SER A 58 11.32 4.45 -1.01
CA SER A 58 11.76 5.06 0.25
C SER A 58 11.74 4.07 1.43
N LEU A 59 10.80 3.11 1.43
CA LEU A 59 10.68 2.10 2.47
C LEU A 59 11.81 1.07 2.44
N ILE A 60 12.36 0.74 1.27
CA ILE A 60 13.47 -0.20 1.13
C ILE A 60 14.66 0.25 1.98
N THR A 61 15.05 1.52 1.86
CA THR A 61 16.18 2.06 2.64
C THR A 61 15.87 2.16 4.13
N GLU A 62 14.63 2.50 4.50
CA GLU A 62 14.28 2.79 5.89
C GLU A 62 14.06 1.55 6.76
N ILE A 63 13.58 0.44 6.17
CA ILE A 63 13.33 -0.82 6.88
C ILE A 63 14.63 -1.56 7.23
N GLU A 64 15.73 -1.26 6.54
CA GLU A 64 17.03 -1.88 6.83
C GLU A 64 17.77 -1.23 8.00
N ASN A 65 17.46 0.03 8.32
CA ASN A 65 18.26 0.84 9.24
C ASN A 65 18.04 0.56 10.73
N SER A 66 16.85 0.16 11.16
CA SER A 66 16.55 -0.07 12.59
C SER A 66 15.26 -0.86 12.80
N GLU A 67 15.32 -1.88 13.66
CA GLU A 67 14.13 -2.65 14.12
C GLU A 67 13.05 -1.72 14.71
N LYS A 68 13.43 -0.89 15.69
CA LYS A 68 12.48 0.00 16.39
C LYS A 68 11.78 0.95 15.42
N LYS A 69 12.53 1.51 14.46
CA LYS A 69 11.97 2.40 13.42
C LYS A 69 11.06 1.62 12.47
N SER A 70 11.48 0.44 12.03
CA SER A 70 10.69 -0.43 11.15
C SER A 70 9.35 -0.83 11.78
N LEU A 71 9.35 -1.24 13.04
CA LEU A 71 8.13 -1.59 13.77
C LEU A 71 7.22 -0.37 14.01
N HIS A 72 7.79 0.83 14.14
CA HIS A 72 7.02 2.08 14.22
C HIS A 72 6.33 2.40 12.89
N ILE A 73 7.10 2.44 11.80
CA ILE A 73 6.63 2.68 10.42
C ILE A 73 5.53 1.69 10.05
N LYS A 74 5.71 0.40 10.40
CA LYS A 74 4.73 -0.66 10.15
C LYS A 74 3.32 -0.29 10.60
N LYS A 75 3.16 0.38 11.76
CA LYS A 75 1.84 0.77 12.27
C LYS A 75 1.10 1.70 11.31
N PHE A 76 1.81 2.63 10.67
CA PHE A 76 1.24 3.54 9.67
C PHE A 76 0.96 2.81 8.35
N LEU A 77 1.86 1.91 7.93
CA LEU A 77 1.66 1.09 6.73
C LEU A 77 0.41 0.22 6.83
N VAL A 78 0.10 -0.33 8.01
CA VAL A 78 -1.15 -1.09 8.25
C VAL A 78 -2.39 -0.19 8.06
N GLY A 79 -2.33 1.06 8.54
CA GLY A 79 -3.39 2.05 8.30
C GLY A 79 -3.59 2.34 6.82
N LEU A 80 -2.49 2.60 6.10
CA LEU A 80 -2.51 2.80 4.64
C LEU A 80 -3.05 1.58 3.89
N LEU A 81 -2.62 0.38 4.26
CA LEU A 81 -3.11 -0.87 3.64
C LEU A 81 -4.62 -1.04 3.86
N SER A 82 -5.14 -0.69 5.03
CA SER A 82 -6.58 -0.72 5.30
C SER A 82 -7.35 0.20 4.36
N SER A 83 -6.93 1.47 4.23
CA SER A 83 -7.54 2.43 3.29
C SER A 83 -7.42 2.00 1.84
N ALA A 84 -6.24 1.51 1.43
CA ALA A 84 -6.03 1.03 0.07
C ALA A 84 -6.97 -0.15 -0.25
N ASN A 85 -7.16 -1.09 0.68
CA ASN A 85 -8.11 -2.19 0.50
C ASN A 85 -9.58 -1.71 0.41
N LYS A 86 -9.96 -0.64 1.13
CA LYS A 86 -11.28 -0.02 0.93
C LYS A 86 -11.42 0.53 -0.48
N LEU A 87 -10.41 1.25 -0.99
CA LEU A 87 -10.42 1.76 -2.36
C LEU A 87 -10.49 0.62 -3.39
N VAL A 88 -9.77 -0.49 -3.17
CA VAL A 88 -9.89 -1.70 -4.01
C VAL A 88 -11.34 -2.19 -4.06
N ALA A 89 -12.02 -2.25 -2.91
CA ALA A 89 -13.41 -2.69 -2.85
C ALA A 89 -14.36 -1.73 -3.58
N VAL A 90 -14.15 -0.41 -3.43
CA VAL A 90 -14.91 0.63 -4.14
C VAL A 90 -14.71 0.49 -5.65
N ILE A 91 -13.46 0.40 -6.11
CA ILE A 91 -13.12 0.26 -7.53
C ILE A 91 -13.80 -0.98 -8.12
N LYS A 92 -13.70 -2.14 -7.46
CA LYS A 92 -14.28 -3.40 -7.94
C LYS A 92 -15.81 -3.36 -8.05
N LYS A 93 -16.47 -2.58 -7.18
CA LYS A 93 -17.93 -2.42 -7.17
C LYS A 93 -18.41 -1.33 -8.12
N SER A 94 -17.52 -0.47 -8.61
CA SER A 94 -17.89 0.66 -9.46
C SER A 94 -18.21 0.21 -10.89
N HIS A 95 -19.22 0.84 -11.47
CA HIS A 95 -19.62 0.63 -12.87
C HIS A 95 -18.53 1.04 -13.88
N ILE A 96 -17.57 1.88 -13.47
CA ILE A 96 -16.44 2.32 -14.29
C ILE A 96 -15.31 1.29 -14.37
N TYR A 97 -15.33 0.24 -13.52
CA TYR A 97 -14.26 -0.75 -13.43
C TYR A 97 -13.82 -1.33 -14.79
N PRO A 98 -14.75 -1.68 -15.72
CA PRO A 98 -14.35 -2.16 -17.04
C PRO A 98 -13.48 -1.16 -17.81
N GLY A 99 -13.75 0.15 -17.68
CA GLY A 99 -13.02 1.22 -18.35
C GLY A 99 -11.64 1.52 -17.76
N ILE A 100 -11.38 1.12 -16.51
CA ILE A 100 -10.11 1.36 -15.81
C ILE A 100 -9.36 0.07 -15.45
N LYS A 101 -9.78 -1.08 -15.98
CA LYS A 101 -9.33 -2.41 -15.53
C LYS A 101 -7.81 -2.58 -15.52
N SER A 102 -7.10 -2.06 -16.52
CA SER A 102 -5.63 -2.14 -16.60
C SER A 102 -4.97 -1.30 -15.51
N THR A 103 -5.36 -0.02 -15.38
CA THR A 103 -4.87 0.89 -14.33
C THR A 103 -5.20 0.37 -12.93
N ALA A 104 -6.43 -0.11 -12.70
CA ALA A 104 -6.83 -0.73 -11.44
C ALA A 104 -5.99 -1.96 -11.11
N LYS A 105 -5.59 -2.78 -12.11
CA LYS A 105 -4.70 -3.93 -11.89
C LYS A 105 -3.32 -3.50 -11.39
N ILE A 106 -2.77 -2.41 -11.94
CA ILE A 106 -1.49 -1.85 -11.49
C ILE A 106 -1.60 -1.41 -10.02
N PHE A 107 -2.65 -0.64 -9.70
CA PHE A 107 -2.90 -0.24 -8.31
C PHE A 107 -3.05 -1.44 -7.37
N PHE A 108 -3.80 -2.48 -7.76
CA PHE A 108 -3.95 -3.68 -6.93
C PHE A 108 -2.61 -4.39 -6.67
N ASN A 109 -1.68 -4.34 -7.63
CA ASN A 109 -0.33 -4.85 -7.43
C ASN A 109 0.45 -3.98 -6.43
N SER A 110 0.36 -2.66 -6.50
CA SER A 110 0.98 -1.75 -5.51
C SER A 110 0.45 -2.01 -4.09
N VAL A 111 -0.86 -2.25 -3.94
CA VAL A 111 -1.46 -2.65 -2.65
C VAL A 111 -0.94 -4.00 -2.17
N LYS A 112 -0.72 -4.96 -3.08
CA LYS A 112 -0.14 -6.27 -2.75
C LYS A 112 1.31 -6.13 -2.28
N GLN A 113 2.11 -5.31 -2.96
CA GLN A 113 3.50 -5.01 -2.57
C GLN A 113 3.57 -4.38 -1.17
N LEU A 114 2.69 -3.40 -0.88
CA LEU A 114 2.62 -2.82 0.47
C LEU A 114 2.35 -3.88 1.53
N LYS A 115 1.46 -4.84 1.24
CA LYS A 115 1.19 -5.97 2.13
C LYS A 115 2.43 -6.86 2.31
N GLU A 116 3.16 -7.16 1.24
CA GLU A 116 4.40 -7.95 1.28
C GLU A 116 5.45 -7.25 2.16
N ILE A 117 5.65 -5.94 2.01
CA ILE A 117 6.56 -5.15 2.85
C ILE A 117 6.21 -5.27 4.34
N ILE A 118 4.92 -5.15 4.70
CA ILE A 118 4.48 -5.33 6.09
C ILE A 118 4.79 -6.73 6.61
N GLN A 119 4.57 -7.76 5.77
CA GLN A 119 4.88 -9.15 6.12
C GLN A 119 6.38 -9.39 6.27
N ASP A 120 7.21 -8.75 5.46
CA ASP A 120 8.66 -8.86 5.55
C ASP A 120 9.20 -8.21 6.83
N ILE A 121 8.64 -7.08 7.26
CA ILE A 121 8.94 -6.47 8.57
C ILE A 121 8.58 -7.45 9.70
N ASP A 122 7.40 -8.07 9.65
CA ASP A 122 6.95 -9.04 10.65
C ASP A 122 7.82 -10.30 10.65
N LEU A 123 8.23 -10.78 9.47
CA LEU A 123 9.09 -11.93 9.33
C LEU A 123 10.46 -11.65 9.95
N LYS A 124 11.10 -10.54 9.53
CA LYS A 124 12.46 -10.16 9.92
C LYS A 124 12.59 -9.85 11.41
N TYR A 125 11.66 -9.08 11.97
CA TYR A 125 11.83 -8.52 13.32
C TYR A 125 10.97 -9.19 14.39
N ILE A 126 10.00 -10.03 14.02
CA ILE A 126 9.15 -10.74 14.99
C ILE A 126 9.30 -12.25 14.83
N SER A 127 9.02 -12.78 13.64
CA SER A 127 8.87 -14.22 13.44
C SER A 127 10.20 -14.98 13.46
N ILE A 128 11.24 -14.47 12.79
CA ILE A 128 12.57 -15.11 12.77
C ILE A 128 13.23 -15.06 14.15
N PRO A 129 13.34 -13.90 14.84
CA PRO A 129 14.01 -13.82 16.13
C PRO A 129 13.34 -14.67 17.22
N GLN A 130 12.02 -14.86 17.15
CA GLN A 130 11.26 -15.67 18.11
C GLN A 130 11.25 -17.17 17.78
N ASN A 131 11.82 -17.59 16.65
CA ASN A 131 11.82 -19.00 16.23
C ASN A 131 13.06 -19.73 16.75
N GLU A 132 12.87 -20.50 17.82
CA GLU A 132 13.95 -21.28 18.45
C GLU A 132 14.65 -22.26 17.50
N ASN A 133 13.93 -22.89 16.58
CA ASN A 133 14.52 -23.83 15.62
C ASN A 133 15.45 -23.12 14.63
N ILE A 134 15.05 -21.94 14.14
CA ILE A 134 15.89 -21.14 13.23
C ILE A 134 17.12 -20.63 13.99
N ASN A 135 16.95 -20.13 15.21
CA ASN A 135 18.06 -19.65 16.03
C ASN A 135 19.07 -20.77 16.35
N ASN A 136 18.59 -21.98 16.65
CA ASN A 136 19.43 -23.15 16.91
C ASN A 136 20.17 -23.64 15.66
N LEU A 137 19.61 -23.46 14.46
CA LEU A 137 20.31 -23.76 13.21
C LEU A 137 21.35 -22.69 12.89
N MET A 138 21.02 -21.42 13.10
CA MET A 138 21.93 -20.29 12.89
C MET A 138 23.15 -20.35 13.81
N SER A 139 22.97 -20.66 15.09
CA SER A 139 24.08 -20.83 16.04
C SER A 139 25.03 -21.96 15.61
N LYS A 140 24.50 -23.11 15.21
CA LYS A 140 25.30 -24.25 14.71
C LYS A 140 26.09 -23.93 13.44
N ILE A 141 25.56 -23.09 12.55
CA ILE A 141 26.28 -22.67 11.33
C ILE A 141 27.42 -21.71 11.68
N LEU A 142 27.19 -20.81 12.65
CA LEU A 142 28.20 -19.85 13.10
C LEU A 142 29.32 -20.51 13.91
N GLU A 143 29.03 -21.57 14.66
CA GLU A 143 30.03 -22.35 15.41
C GLU A 143 30.93 -23.23 14.52
N ASN A 144 30.52 -23.50 13.27
CA ASN A 144 31.28 -24.31 12.29
C ASN A 144 32.09 -23.45 11.29
N ARG A 145 32.29 -22.16 11.57
CA ARG A 145 33.17 -21.25 10.81
C ARG A 145 34.35 -20.82 11.66
#